data_AF-A0A7X7UTX0-F1
#
_entry.id   AF-A0A7X7UTX0-F1
#
_cell.length_a   1.000
_cell.length_b   1.000
_cell.length_c   1.000
_cell.angle_alpha   90.00
_cell.angle_beta   90.00
_cell.angle_gamma   90.00
#
_symmetry.space_group_name_H-M   'P 1'
#
loop_
_entity.id
_entity.type
_entity.pdbx_description
1 polymer ?
#
loop_
_entity_poly.entity_id
_entity_poly.type
_entity_poly.pdbx_seq_one_letter_code
_entity_poly.pdbx_strand_id
1 'polypeptide(L)'
;MLYPLDRGERFFLVNDRIFETQEFATNMIPKGEVIYEVFRVVGSKPIFLREHLDRLFKSCLKTGINCPTVEEFARNILNLLEKNPVSEKNLKISLFFDPDRLEFLQLLAYFIDSR
;
A
#
# COMPACT_ATOMS: atom_id res chain seq x y z
N MET A 1 -16.11 9.34 -1.54
CA MET A 1 -15.09 9.62 -2.57
C MET A 1 -14.32 8.32 -2.79
N LEU A 2 -14.30 7.87 -4.04
CA LEU A 2 -13.51 6.74 -4.53
C LEU A 2 -12.05 6.96 -4.13
N TYR A 3 -11.35 5.90 -3.72
CA TYR A 3 -9.93 5.83 -3.34
C TYR A 3 -9.09 7.04 -3.80
N PRO A 4 -8.43 7.79 -2.88
CA PRO A 4 -7.77 9.06 -3.16
C PRO A 4 -6.42 8.88 -3.88
N LEU A 5 -6.38 7.96 -4.84
CA LEU A 5 -5.23 7.69 -5.67
C LEU A 5 -4.91 8.93 -6.52
N ASP A 6 -3.67 9.39 -6.40
CA ASP A 6 -3.16 10.50 -7.18
C ASP A 6 -2.97 10.08 -8.65
N ARG A 7 -3.81 10.62 -9.53
CA ARG A 7 -3.78 10.34 -10.97
C ARG A 7 -2.62 11.04 -11.70
N GLY A 8 -1.90 11.95 -11.04
CA GLY A 8 -0.66 12.53 -11.54
C GLY A 8 0.53 11.58 -11.44
N GLU A 9 0.42 10.55 -10.60
CA GLU A 9 1.46 9.54 -10.41
C GLU A 9 1.24 8.33 -11.31
N ARG A 10 2.33 7.78 -11.87
CA ARG A 10 2.25 6.82 -12.97
C ARG A 10 1.90 5.42 -12.56
N PHE A 11 2.31 5.00 -11.36
CA PHE A 11 2.25 3.61 -10.96
C PHE A 11 1.64 3.43 -9.57
N PHE A 12 0.99 2.29 -9.39
CA PHE A 12 0.55 1.77 -8.10
C PHE A 12 0.93 0.30 -7.96
N LEU A 13 0.87 -0.23 -6.75
CA LEU A 13 1.24 -1.61 -6.43
C LEU A 13 0.02 -2.37 -5.92
N VAL A 14 -0.20 -3.57 -6.47
CA VAL A 14 -1.11 -4.57 -5.94
C VAL A 14 -0.32 -5.83 -5.64
N ASN A 15 -0.30 -6.24 -4.37
CA ASN A 15 0.52 -7.34 -3.87
C ASN A 15 2.01 -7.15 -4.24
N ASP A 16 2.49 -7.90 -5.23
CA ASP A 16 3.85 -7.92 -5.77
C ASP A 16 3.97 -7.28 -7.16
N ARG A 17 2.86 -6.82 -7.74
CA ARG A 17 2.80 -6.33 -9.12
C ARG A 17 2.54 -4.83 -9.18
N ILE A 18 3.29 -4.18 -10.06
CA ILE A 18 3.18 -2.74 -10.33
C ILE A 18 2.34 -2.56 -11.59
N PHE A 19 1.34 -1.69 -11.51
CA PHE A 19 0.38 -1.38 -12.56
C PHE A 19 0.43 0.11 -12.88
N GLU A 20 0.07 0.50 -14.10
CA GLU A 20 -0.11 1.90 -14.44
C GLU A 20 -1.39 2.44 -13.80
N THR A 21 -1.33 3.64 -13.24
CA THR A 21 -2.48 4.32 -12.62
C THR A 21 -3.69 4.43 -13.56
N GLN A 22 -3.49 4.42 -14.89
CA GLN A 22 -4.57 4.41 -15.87
C GLN A 22 -5.39 3.11 -15.83
N GLU A 23 -4.78 2.00 -15.43
CA GLU A 23 -5.40 0.68 -15.28
C GLU A 23 -6.21 0.55 -13.98
N PHE A 24 -6.09 1.52 -13.05
CA PHE A 24 -6.75 1.43 -11.76
C PHE A 24 -8.28 1.43 -11.91
N ALA A 25 -8.88 0.31 -11.49
CA ALA A 25 -10.31 0.09 -11.48
C ALA A 25 -10.82 -0.30 -10.08
N THR A 26 -12.02 0.15 -9.73
CA THR A 26 -12.60 -0.06 -8.38
C THR A 26 -12.89 -1.51 -8.06
N ASN A 27 -13.09 -2.35 -9.08
CA ASN A 27 -13.26 -3.79 -8.93
C ASN A 27 -11.96 -4.52 -8.57
N MET A 28 -10.80 -3.86 -8.69
CA MET A 28 -9.52 -4.38 -8.18
C MET A 28 -9.42 -4.30 -6.65
N ILE A 29 -10.45 -3.77 -5.99
CA ILE A 29 -10.45 -3.56 -4.55
C ILE A 29 -11.39 -4.59 -3.94
N PRO A 30 -10.87 -5.53 -3.14
CA PRO A 30 -11.71 -6.57 -2.57
C PRO A 30 -12.72 -5.97 -1.59
N LYS A 31 -13.85 -6.67 -1.44
CA LYS A 31 -14.78 -6.41 -0.35
C LYS A 31 -14.22 -7.08 0.90
N GLY A 32 -14.02 -6.30 1.95
CA GLY A 32 -13.45 -6.77 3.21
C GLY A 32 -13.14 -5.59 4.13
N GLU A 33 -12.55 -5.89 5.27
CA GLU A 33 -12.00 -4.87 6.16
C GLU A 33 -10.61 -4.44 5.70
N VAL A 34 -10.18 -3.25 6.13
CA VAL A 34 -8.91 -2.66 5.73
C VAL A 34 -8.16 -2.08 6.92
N ILE A 35 -6.90 -2.44 7.06
CA ILE A 35 -5.92 -1.72 7.88
C ILE A 35 -5.02 -0.97 6.91
N TYR A 36 -4.75 0.30 7.19
CA TYR A 36 -3.94 1.12 6.32
C TYR A 36 -2.91 1.92 7.09
N GLU A 37 -1.89 2.36 6.36
CA GLU A 37 -0.85 3.26 6.81
C GLU A 37 -0.58 4.31 5.73
N VAL A 38 -0.15 5.49 6.16
CA VAL A 38 0.25 6.57 5.26
C VAL A 38 1.57 7.13 5.77
N PHE A 39 2.55 7.24 4.89
CA PHE A 39 3.85 7.82 5.20
C PHE A 39 4.36 8.69 4.07
N ARG A 40 5.29 9.57 4.42
CA ARG A 40 5.86 10.53 3.48
C ARG A 40 7.04 9.92 2.72
N VAL A 41 7.15 10.26 1.45
CA VAL A 41 8.26 9.93 0.56
C VAL A 41 8.89 11.25 0.13
N VAL A 42 10.20 11.41 0.33
CA VAL A 42 10.97 12.60 -0.05
C VAL A 42 12.17 12.15 -0.88
N GLY A 43 12.31 12.69 -2.10
CA GLY A 43 13.35 12.29 -3.05
C GLY A 43 13.33 10.78 -3.31
N SER A 44 12.15 10.21 -3.57
CA SER A 44 11.90 8.77 -3.72
C SER A 44 12.34 7.90 -2.53
N LYS A 45 12.60 8.49 -1.36
CA LYS A 45 12.96 7.76 -0.15
C LYS A 45 11.81 7.79 0.85
N PRO A 46 11.31 6.64 1.31
CA PRO A 46 10.25 6.58 2.29
C PRO A 46 10.81 6.95 3.68
N ILE A 47 10.12 7.84 4.38
CA ILE A 47 10.49 8.23 5.75
C ILE A 47 9.98 7.15 6.71
N PHE A 48 10.87 6.58 7.51
CA PHE A 48 10.57 5.55 8.52
C PHE A 48 9.79 4.33 7.98
N LEU A 49 10.16 3.83 6.79
CA LEU A 49 9.43 2.72 6.15
C LEU A 49 9.30 1.51 7.09
N ARG A 50 10.38 1.10 7.75
CA ARG A 50 10.36 -0.11 8.60
C ARG A 50 9.37 0.05 9.75
N GLU A 51 9.36 1.21 10.38
CA GLU A 51 8.47 1.52 11.50
C GLU A 51 7.00 1.57 11.09
N HIS A 52 6.72 2.15 9.91
CA HIS A 52 5.36 2.15 9.35
C HIS A 52 4.91 0.74 9.00
N LEU A 53 5.76 -0.07 8.37
CA LEU A 53 5.42 -1.47 8.06
C LEU A 53 5.24 -2.30 9.33
N ASP A 54 6.17 -2.22 10.28
CA ASP A 54 6.07 -2.94 11.56
C ASP A 54 4.75 -2.60 12.29
N ARG A 55 4.30 -1.34 12.25
CA ARG A 55 3.02 -0.94 12.84
C ARG A 55 1.82 -1.49 12.07
N LEU A 56 1.85 -1.46 10.74
CA LEU A 56 0.82 -2.05 9.89
C LEU A 56 0.65 -3.54 10.17
N PHE A 57 1.75 -4.30 10.14
CA PHE A 57 1.72 -5.76 10.34
C PHE A 57 1.39 -6.13 11.78
N LYS A 58 1.86 -5.38 12.79
CA LYS A 58 1.40 -5.57 14.19
C LYS A 58 -0.10 -5.36 14.34
N SER A 59 -0.68 -4.43 13.58
CA SER A 59 -2.13 -4.21 13.59
C SER A 59 -2.86 -5.37 12.92
N CYS A 60 -2.31 -5.90 11.82
CA CYS A 60 -2.83 -7.08 11.14
C CYS A 60 -2.74 -8.35 12.03
N LEU A 61 -1.64 -8.57 12.75
CA LEU A 61 -1.52 -9.72 13.66
C LEU A 61 -2.56 -9.71 14.79
N LYS A 62 -3.03 -8.54 15.22
CA LYS A 62 -4.08 -8.41 16.25
C LYS A 62 -5.45 -8.88 15.76
N THR A 63 -5.66 -9.02 14.45
CA THR A 63 -6.92 -9.52 13.89
C THR A 63 -6.98 -11.05 13.85
N GLY A 64 -5.86 -11.74 14.16
CA GLY A 64 -5.77 -13.20 14.09
C GLY A 64 -5.52 -13.75 12.67
N ILE A 65 -5.20 -12.87 11.71
CA ILE A 65 -5.04 -13.21 10.29
C ILE A 65 -3.58 -13.54 9.99
N ASN A 66 -3.37 -14.49 9.08
CA ASN A 66 -2.03 -14.80 8.57
C ASN A 66 -1.60 -13.73 7.56
N CYS A 67 -0.85 -12.74 8.05
CA CYS A 67 -0.40 -11.60 7.23
C CYS A 67 0.90 -11.93 6.47
N PRO A 68 1.16 -11.30 5.30
CA PRO A 68 2.41 -11.47 4.55
C PRO A 68 3.66 -11.07 5.36
N THR A 69 4.85 -11.44 4.87
CA THR A 69 6.11 -11.02 5.51
C THR A 69 6.42 -9.54 5.24
N VAL A 70 6.98 -8.86 6.25
CA VAL A 70 7.34 -7.43 6.17
C VAL A 70 8.38 -7.19 5.08
N GLU A 71 9.34 -8.10 4.97
CA GLU A 71 10.51 -7.99 4.11
C GLU A 71 10.17 -8.02 2.62
N GLU A 72 9.26 -8.90 2.21
CA GLU A 72 8.76 -8.96 0.82
C GLU A 72 8.07 -7.66 0.44
N PHE A 73 7.23 -7.16 1.34
CA PHE A 73 6.48 -5.96 1.05
C PHE A 73 7.37 -4.71 1.01
N ALA A 74 8.35 -4.61 1.91
CA ALA A 74 9.33 -3.53 1.87
C ALA A 74 10.06 -3.48 0.51
N ARG A 75 10.48 -4.63 -0.03
CA ARG A 75 11.11 -4.69 -1.37
C ARG A 75 10.17 -4.19 -2.47
N ASN A 76 8.90 -4.60 -2.44
CA ASN A 76 7.92 -4.19 -3.45
C ASN A 76 7.65 -2.68 -3.42
N ILE A 77 7.62 -2.08 -2.22
CA ILE A 77 7.51 -0.63 -2.08
C ILE A 77 8.74 0.08 -2.65
N LEU A 78 9.95 -0.40 -2.35
CA LEU A 78 11.17 0.18 -2.90
C LEU A 78 11.20 0.10 -4.44
N ASN A 79 10.76 -1.03 -5.01
CA ASN A 79 10.63 -1.19 -6.46
C ASN A 79 9.61 -0.21 -7.06
N LEU A 80 8.50 0.06 -6.37
CA LEU A 80 7.53 1.07 -6.80
C LEU A 80 8.16 2.47 -6.82
N LEU A 81 8.91 2.84 -5.79
CA LEU A 81 9.57 4.15 -5.68
C LEU A 81 10.70 4.34 -6.69
N GLU A 82 11.40 3.26 -7.06
CA GLU A 82 12.40 3.26 -8.12
C GLU A 82 11.77 3.49 -9.50
N LYS A 83 10.65 2.82 -9.79
CA LYS A 83 9.92 2.98 -11.06
C LYS A 83 9.12 4.27 -11.15
N ASN A 84 8.70 4.83 -10.02
CA ASN A 84 7.92 6.06 -9.96
C ASN A 84 8.65 7.13 -9.12
N PRO A 85 9.69 7.78 -9.68
CA PRO A 85 10.46 8.75 -8.93
C PRO A 85 9.62 10.00 -8.61
N VAL A 86 9.62 10.40 -7.34
CA VAL A 86 8.85 11.54 -6.83
C VAL A 86 9.71 12.45 -5.96
N SER A 87 9.53 13.77 -6.08
CA SER A 87 10.22 14.74 -5.21
C SER A 87 9.66 14.71 -3.79
N GLU A 88 8.34 14.76 -3.66
CA GLU A 88 7.64 14.69 -2.39
C GLU A 88 6.18 14.24 -2.57
N LYS A 89 5.82 13.13 -1.92
CA LYS A 89 4.44 12.61 -1.90
C LYS A 89 4.13 11.89 -0.60
N ASN A 90 2.85 11.66 -0.33
CA ASN A 90 2.42 10.65 0.63
C ASN A 90 2.16 9.33 -0.11
N LEU A 91 2.62 8.22 0.45
CA LEU A 91 2.29 6.89 -0.01
C LEU A 91 1.34 6.24 0.99
N LYS A 92 0.17 5.83 0.50
CA LYS A 92 -0.79 5.04 1.28
C LYS A 92 -0.57 3.57 0.98
N ILE A 93 -0.53 2.75 2.02
CA ILE A 93 -0.50 1.29 1.96
C ILE A 93 -1.75 0.75 2.66
N SER A 94 -2.41 -0.25 2.08
CA SER A 94 -3.67 -0.83 2.57
C SER A 94 -3.58 -2.35 2.53
N LEU A 95 -3.92 -3.00 3.63
CA LEU A 95 -4.09 -4.45 3.75
C LEU A 95 -5.57 -4.75 3.87
N PHE A 96 -6.10 -5.48 2.90
CA PHE A 96 -7.47 -5.95 2.88
C PHE A 96 -7.53 -7.39 3.35
N PHE A 97 -8.55 -7.69 4.14
CA PHE A 97 -8.79 -9.01 4.67
C PHE A 97 -10.28 -9.31 4.85
N ASP A 98 -10.61 -10.59 4.88
CA ASP A 98 -11.93 -11.10 5.24
C ASP A 98 -11.92 -11.43 6.74
N PRO A 99 -12.65 -10.68 7.58
CA PRO A 99 -12.67 -10.92 9.03
C PRO A 99 -13.41 -12.21 9.40
N ASP A 100 -14.38 -12.66 8.59
CA ASP A 100 -15.17 -13.87 8.86
C ASP A 100 -14.34 -15.12 8.55
N ARG A 101 -13.51 -15.05 7.49
CA ARG A 101 -12.63 -16.15 7.06
C ARG A 101 -11.22 -16.08 7.64
N LEU A 102 -10.88 -15.00 8.34
CA LEU A 102 -9.53 -14.70 8.82
C LEU A 102 -8.47 -14.79 7.71
N GLU A 103 -8.82 -14.29 6.52
CA GLU A 103 -8.05 -14.49 5.29
C GLU A 103 -7.50 -13.16 4.75
N PHE A 104 -6.22 -13.13 4.39
CA PHE A 104 -5.63 -12.01 3.65
C PHE A 104 -6.16 -12.00 2.22
N LEU A 105 -6.67 -10.85 1.77
CA LEU A 105 -7.24 -10.71 0.43
C LEU A 105 -6.28 -10.00 -0.52
N GLN A 106 -5.78 -8.84 -0.11
CA GLN A 106 -4.97 -8.01 -1.00
C GLN A 106 -4.16 -6.97 -0.25
N LEU A 107 -3.01 -6.64 -0.81
CA LEU A 107 -2.26 -5.45 -0.49
C LEU A 107 -2.36 -4.45 -1.62
N LEU A 108 -2.55 -3.17 -1.29
CA LEU A 108 -2.61 -2.07 -2.24
C LEU A 108 -1.74 -0.90 -1.75
N ALA A 109 -0.83 -0.41 -2.57
CA ALA A 109 -0.08 0.82 -2.30
C ALA A 109 -0.17 1.81 -3.46
N TYR A 110 -0.43 3.08 -3.14
CA TYR A 110 -0.54 4.15 -4.13
C TYR A 110 -0.21 5.51 -3.52
N PHE A 111 0.23 6.43 -4.36
CA PHE A 111 0.46 7.81 -3.97
C PHE A 111 -0.87 8.54 -3.76
N ILE A 112 -0.88 9.45 -2.79
CA ILE A 112 -2.00 10.35 -2.52
C ILE A 112 -1.48 11.79 -2.46
N ASP A 113 -2.34 12.76 -2.74
CA ASP A 113 -1.99 14.17 -2.67
C ASP A 113 -1.44 14.55 -1.28
N SER A 114 -0.29 15.22 -1.27
CA SER A 114 0.25 15.93 -0.11
C SER A 114 -0.45 17.29 0.01
N ARG A 115 -1.71 17.32 0.43
CA ARG A 115 -2.34 18.59 0.84
C ARG A 115 -1.95 18.95 2.26
#